data_AF-W7WDX8-F1
#
_entry.id   AF-W7WDX8-F1
#
_cell.length_a   1.000
_cell.length_b   1.000
_cell.length_c   1.000
_cell.angle_alpha   90.00
_cell.angle_beta   90.00
_cell.angle_gamma   90.00
#
_symmetry.space_group_name_H-M   'P 1'
#
loop_
_entity.id
_entity.type
_entity.pdbx_description
1 polymer ?
#
loop_
_entity_poly.entity_id
_entity_poly.type
_entity_poly.pdbx_seq_one_letter_code
_entity_poly.pdbx_strand_id
1 'polypeptide(L)'
;MRYGKPEHIASALQIMIDGPLGGAAFNNEFGRPNLGGYFRVYEQTVGAGAQAQRRGYHKPIMIAGAWARSATARPTRSRSRPARC
;
A
#
# COMPACT_ATOMS: atom_id res chain seq x y z
N MET A 1 7.90 12.50 26.89
CA MET A 1 8.70 12.36 25.66
C MET A 1 7.77 11.92 24.52
N ARG A 2 7.10 12.89 23.87
CA ARG A 2 6.14 12.61 22.80
C ARG A 2 6.90 12.58 21.49
N TYR A 3 7.25 11.38 21.04
CA TYR A 3 7.82 11.21 19.71
C TYR A 3 6.73 11.56 18.69
N GLY A 4 6.91 12.67 18.00
CA GLY A 4 5.97 13.17 17.00
C GLY A 4 6.19 12.50 15.65
N LYS A 5 5.10 12.11 14.98
CA LYS A 5 5.11 11.90 13.53
C LYS A 5 5.56 13.21 12.86
N PRO A 6 6.23 13.18 11.69
CA PRO A 6 6.45 14.39 10.91
C PRO A 6 5.10 15.09 10.66
N GLU A 7 5.02 16.41 10.84
CA GLU A 7 3.73 17.13 10.81
C GLU A 7 2.95 16.92 9.50
N HIS A 8 3.68 16.74 8.39
CA HIS A 8 3.13 16.50 7.06
C HIS A 8 2.66 15.06 6.80
N ILE A 9 2.88 14.11 7.73
CA ILE A 9 2.42 12.72 7.59
C ILE A 9 1.27 12.49 8.55
N ALA A 10 0.19 11.87 8.07
CA ALA A 10 -0.95 11.45 8.90
C ALA A 10 -0.50 10.44 9.99
N SER A 11 -1.24 10.35 11.10
CA SER A 11 -0.91 9.36 12.14
C SER A 11 -1.22 7.95 11.61
N ALA A 12 -0.57 6.93 12.18
CA ALA A 12 -0.88 5.55 11.85
C ALA A 12 -2.39 5.24 12.03
N LEU A 13 -3.02 5.81 13.07
CA LEU A 13 -4.46 5.72 13.30
C LEU A 13 -5.27 6.35 12.17
N GLN A 14 -4.96 7.59 11.77
CA GLN A 14 -5.69 8.29 10.71
C GLN A 14 -5.58 7.55 9.36
N ILE A 15 -4.38 7.08 9.02
CA ILE A 15 -4.15 6.32 7.79
C ILE A 15 -5.00 5.05 7.75
N MET A 16 -5.16 4.39 8.89
CA MET A 16 -5.96 3.16 8.99
C MET A 16 -7.46 3.40 9.03
N ILE A 17 -7.94 4.62 9.27
CA ILE A 17 -9.35 4.99 9.14
C ILE A 17 -9.66 5.32 7.67
N ASP A 18 -8.90 6.25 7.09
CA ASP A 18 -9.22 6.78 5.76
C ASP A 18 -8.79 5.83 4.63
N GLY A 19 -7.66 5.14 4.80
CA GLY A 19 -7.06 4.28 3.76
C GLY A 19 -7.95 3.09 3.36
N PRO A 20 -8.38 2.24 4.31
CA PRO A 20 -9.27 1.11 4.00
C PRO A 20 -10.63 1.55 3.49
N LEU A 21 -11.16 2.68 3.97
CA LEU A 21 -12.46 3.19 3.54
C LEU A 21 -12.43 3.59 2.06
N GLY A 22 -11.39 4.31 1.64
CA GLY A 22 -11.19 4.64 0.22
C GLY A 22 -10.98 3.41 -0.66
N GLY A 23 -10.21 2.43 -0.19
CA GLY A 23 -9.99 1.17 -0.92
C GLY A 23 -11.27 0.31 -1.04
N ALA A 24 -12.07 0.26 0.02
CA ALA A 24 -13.35 -0.45 0.01
C ALA A 24 -14.38 0.27 -0.89
N ALA A 25 -14.45 1.60 -0.84
CA ALA A 25 -15.33 2.38 -1.72
C ALA A 25 -15.04 2.10 -3.20
N PHE A 26 -13.76 2.16 -3.61
CA PHE A 26 -13.36 1.83 -4.98
C PHE A 26 -13.74 0.40 -5.38
N ASN A 27 -13.48 -0.58 -4.52
CA ASN A 27 -13.82 -1.98 -4.81
C ASN A 27 -15.33 -2.21 -4.91
N ASN A 28 -16.11 -1.53 -4.07
CA ASN A 28 -17.57 -1.59 -4.07
C ASN A 28 -18.16 -0.95 -5.34
N GLU A 29 -17.66 0.22 -5.75
CA GLU A 29 -18.06 0.91 -6.99
C GLU A 29 -17.72 0.08 -8.24
N PHE A 30 -16.55 -0.57 -8.25
CA PHE A 30 -16.14 -1.47 -9.34
C PHE A 30 -16.83 -2.84 -9.30
N GLY A 31 -17.56 -3.17 -8.23
CA GLY A 31 -18.24 -4.45 -8.05
C GLY A 31 -17.27 -5.64 -7.91
N ARG A 32 -16.07 -5.42 -7.36
CA ARG A 32 -15.08 -6.48 -7.14
C ARG A 32 -15.04 -6.89 -5.68
N PRO A 33 -15.32 -8.17 -5.34
CA PRO A 33 -15.26 -8.62 -3.95
C PRO A 33 -13.81 -8.58 -3.45
N ASN A 34 -13.59 -7.91 -2.31
CA ASN A 34 -12.31 -7.94 -1.61
C ASN A 34 -12.29 -9.17 -0.69
N LEU A 35 -11.62 -10.25 -1.13
CA LEU A 35 -11.66 -11.56 -0.46
C LEU A 35 -10.63 -11.72 0.66
N GLY A 36 -9.65 -10.82 0.77
CA GLY A 36 -8.64 -10.90 1.80
C GLY A 36 -7.60 -9.78 1.72
N GLY A 37 -6.90 -9.56 2.84
CA GLY A 37 -5.84 -8.57 2.95
C GLY A 37 -4.93 -8.86 4.13
N TYR A 38 -3.78 -8.19 4.18
CA TYR A 38 -2.82 -8.30 5.27
C TYR A 38 -2.71 -6.97 6.01
N PHE A 39 -2.81 -7.03 7.34
CA PHE A 39 -2.69 -5.87 8.21
C PHE A 39 -1.58 -6.09 9.24
N ARG A 40 -0.64 -5.14 9.32
CA ARG A 40 0.47 -5.19 10.27
C ARG A 40 0.74 -3.83 10.90
N VAL A 41 0.68 -3.78 12.22
CA VAL A 41 1.18 -2.65 13.02
C VAL A 41 2.48 -3.10 13.67
N TYR A 42 3.54 -2.32 13.45
CA TYR A 42 4.82 -2.57 14.10
C TYR A 42 5.55 -1.26 14.32
N GLU A 43 5.92 -1.03 15.57
CA GLU A 43 6.79 0.06 15.98
C GLU A 43 7.56 -0.39 17.22
N GLN A 44 8.89 -0.50 17.09
CA GLN A 44 9.73 -0.93 18.19
C GLN A 44 11.08 -0.21 18.13
N THR A 45 11.57 0.19 19.30
CA THR A 45 12.97 0.61 19.47
C THR A 45 13.83 -0.64 19.62
N VAL A 46 14.74 -0.87 18.68
CA VAL A 46 15.59 -2.06 18.63
C VAL A 46 17.04 -1.66 18.97
N GLY A 47 17.60 -2.26 20.01
CA GLY A 47 18.95 -1.96 20.54
C GLY A 47 18.94 -1.37 21.96
N ALA A 48 20.12 -1.22 22.56
CA ALA A 48 20.33 -0.61 23.87
C ALA A 48 21.46 0.44 23.80
N GLY A 49 21.32 1.54 24.55
CA GLY A 49 22.29 2.65 24.55
C GLY A 49 22.12 3.65 23.40
N ALA A 50 23.18 4.39 23.08
CA ALA A 50 23.16 5.50 22.10
C ALA A 50 22.89 5.08 20.64
N GLN A 51 22.88 3.78 20.34
CA GLN A 51 22.69 3.18 19.01
C GLN A 51 21.28 2.60 18.82
N ALA A 52 20.35 2.83 19.75
CA ALA A 52 18.99 2.31 19.66
C ALA A 52 18.28 2.87 18.42
N GLN A 53 17.99 2.00 17.44
CA GLN A 53 17.30 2.37 16.20
C GLN A 53 15.83 2.02 16.30
N ARG A 54 14.96 2.98 15.99
CA ARG A 54 13.52 2.74 16.00
C ARG A 54 13.06 2.26 14.63
N ARG A 55 12.55 1.04 14.58
CA ARG A 55 12.02 0.41 13.38
C ARG A 55 10.50 0.36 13.48
N GLY A 56 9.84 0.93 12.49
CA GLY A 56 8.40 0.95 12.40
C GLY A 56 7.93 1.50 11.07
N TYR A 57 6.62 1.49 10.86
CA TYR A 57 6.01 1.94 9.62
C TYR A 57 5.47 3.37 9.75
N HIS A 58 6.36 4.36 9.79
CA HIS A 58 5.97 5.77 9.64
C HIS A 58 5.48 6.08 8.23
N LYS A 59 6.05 5.41 7.23
CA LYS A 59 5.51 5.33 5.88
C LYS A 59 4.70 4.03 5.79
N PRO A 60 3.37 4.09 5.60
CA PRO A 60 2.53 2.91 5.57
C PRO A 60 2.82 2.04 4.33
N ILE A 61 2.58 0.74 4.45
CA ILE A 61 2.57 -0.19 3.33
C ILE A 61 1.11 -0.40 2.93
N MET A 62 0.73 0.10 1.75
CA MET A 62 -0.59 -0.12 1.16
C MET A 62 -0.46 -1.11 0.00
N ILE A 63 -1.10 -2.28 0.13
CA ILE A 63 -1.04 -3.37 -0.85
C ILE A 63 -2.41 -3.48 -1.54
N ALA A 64 -2.40 -3.49 -2.87
CA ALA A 64 -3.58 -3.78 -3.69
C ALA A 64 -3.22 -4.82 -4.76
N GLY A 65 -4.05 -5.83 -4.90
CA GLY A 65 -3.87 -6.91 -5.88
C GLY A 65 -5.20 -7.59 -6.16
N ALA A 66 -5.34 -8.17 -7.36
CA ALA A 66 -6.54 -8.87 -7.76
C ALA A 66 -6.18 -10.02 -8.69
N TRP A 67 -7.01 -11.05 -8.69
CA TRP A 67 -6.90 -12.18 -9.62
C TRP A 67 -8.01 -12.05 -10.65
N ALA A 68 -7.70 -12.29 -11.91
CA ALA A 68 -8.66 -12.21 -13.01
C ALA A 68 -8.43 -13.35 -13.99
N ARG A 69 -9.51 -13.88 -14.55
CA ARG A 69 -9.47 -14.86 -15.63
C ARG A 69 -9.22 -14.13 -16.94
N SER A 70 -8.17 -14.50 -17.67
CA SER A 70 -7.98 -14.08 -19.06
C SER A 70 -8.57 -15.11 -20.02
N ALA A 71 -9.56 -14.71 -20.83
CA ALA A 71 -10.04 -15.54 -21.93
C ALA A 71 -9.09 -15.36 -23.13
N THR A 72 -8.31 -16.41 -23.42
CA THR A 72 -7.28 -16.46 -24.48
C THR A 72 -6.00 -15.69 -24.13
N ALA A 73 -4.87 -16.39 -24.13
CA ALA A 73 -3.54 -15.81 -23.95
C ALA A 73 -3.18 -14.95 -25.17
N ARG A 74 -3.59 -13.69 -25.17
CA ARG A 74 -3.10 -12.71 -26.14
C ARG A 74 -2.22 -11.68 -25.44
N PRO A 75 -0.98 -12.02 -25.04
CA PRO A 75 0.00 -11.03 -24.64
C PRO A 75 0.52 -10.30 -25.88
N THR A 76 -0.34 -9.59 -26.62
CA THR A 76 0.12 -8.74 -27.72
C THR A 76 0.49 -7.39 -27.15
N ARG A 77 1.69 -7.28 -26.58
CA ARG A 77 2.40 -6.00 -26.57
C ARG A 77 2.93 -5.82 -27.99
N SER A 78 2.17 -5.17 -28.86
CA SER A 78 2.69 -4.76 -30.16
C SER A 78 3.87 -3.83 -29.91
N ARG A 79 5.06 -4.22 -30.38
CA ARG A 79 6.19 -3.29 -30.43
C ARG A 79 5.75 -2.14 -31.33
N SER A 80 5.72 -0.92 -30.79
CA SER A 80 5.56 0.29 -31.60
C SER A 80 6.67 0.27 -32.65
N ARG A 81 6.32 0.04 -33.92
CA ARG A 81 7.28 0.16 -35.03
C ARG A 81 7.77 1.62 -35.00
N PRO A 82 9.08 1.87 -35.03
CA PRO A 82 9.57 3.25 -35.06
C PRO A 82 8.97 3.94 -36.29
N ALA A 83 8.43 5.14 -36.09
CA ALA A 83 8.01 6.00 -37.18
C ALA A 83 9.22 6.16 -38.12
N ARG A 84 9.03 5.76 -39.37
CA ARG A 84 10.02 5.97 -40.42
C ARG A 84 9.94 7.46 -40.77
N CYS A 85 11.07 8.16 -40.69
CA CYS A 85 11.21 9.56 -41.14
C CYS A 85 10.80 9.72 -42.60
#